data_AF-A0A970ID09-F1
#
_entry.id   AF-A0A970ID09-F1
#
_cell.length_a   1.000
_cell.length_b   1.000
_cell.length_c   1.000
_cell.angle_alpha   90.00
_cell.angle_beta   90.00
_cell.angle_gamma   90.00
#
_symmetry.space_group_name_H-M   'P 1'
#
loop_
_entity.id
_entity.type
_entity.pdbx_description
1 polymer ?
#
loop_
_entity_poly.entity_id
_entity_poly.type
_entity_poly.pdbx_seq_one_letter_code
_entity_poly.pdbx_strand_id
1 'polypeptide(L)'
;MSKAQPAGGFVRGKKYVVEMNTGGISANVLADLRDDKTYSYKTIGTQVWMTENLAYLPSVVGPGTGSASTAYYYVYGYDGTDVATAKATANYTTYGVLYNWTAAMNGVASSDSNPSGVQGACPEGWHLPSDAEWTTLSDYLGGISYAGGKLKEAGTAHW
;
A
#
# COMPACT_ATOMS: atom_id res chain seq x y z
N MET A 1 7.55 23.72 -6.59
CA MET A 1 8.88 24.04 -6.02
C MET A 1 9.87 22.96 -6.44
N SER A 2 11.12 23.34 -6.73
CA SER A 2 12.13 22.53 -7.42
C SER A 2 12.43 21.18 -6.75
N LYS A 3 12.41 20.10 -7.55
CA LYS A 3 12.63 18.68 -7.17
C LYS A 3 14.10 18.25 -7.32
N ALA A 4 15.06 19.09 -6.99
CA ALA A 4 16.48 18.70 -7.09
C ALA A 4 16.94 18.01 -5.80
N GLN A 5 17.41 16.76 -5.92
CA GLN A 5 18.14 16.09 -4.85
C GLN A 5 19.43 16.90 -4.58
N PRO A 6 19.84 17.13 -3.31
CA PRO A 6 21.09 17.81 -3.04
C PRO A 6 22.24 17.01 -3.66
N ALA A 7 23.03 17.66 -4.51
CA ALA A 7 24.19 17.04 -5.14
C ALA A 7 25.25 16.71 -4.08
N GLY A 8 25.84 15.51 -4.14
CA GLY A 8 27.02 15.15 -3.36
C GLY A 8 27.00 13.82 -2.60
N GLY A 9 25.88 13.09 -2.57
CA GLY A 9 25.79 11.80 -1.86
C GLY A 9 25.95 11.89 -0.34
N PHE A 10 25.59 10.83 0.38
CA PHE A 10 25.72 10.77 1.83
C PHE A 10 27.13 10.35 2.24
N VAL A 11 27.79 11.14 3.09
CA VAL A 11 29.16 10.90 3.56
C VAL A 11 29.14 10.27 4.96
N ARG A 12 29.88 9.16 5.13
CA ARG A 12 29.99 8.42 6.40
C ARG A 12 30.47 9.34 7.54
N GLY A 13 29.77 9.32 8.68
CA GLY A 13 30.13 10.09 9.89
C GLY A 13 29.53 11.49 9.98
N LYS A 14 28.76 11.94 8.98
CA LYS A 14 27.96 13.18 9.07
C LYS A 14 26.53 12.86 9.48
N LYS A 15 26.02 13.57 10.49
CA LYS A 15 24.62 13.52 10.89
C LYS A 15 23.81 14.37 9.91
N TYR A 16 23.16 13.72 8.96
CA TYR A 16 22.20 14.36 8.07
C TYR A 16 20.84 14.37 8.77
N VAL A 17 20.45 15.51 9.32
CA VAL A 17 19.07 15.73 9.76
C VAL A 17 18.29 15.99 8.48
N VAL A 18 17.62 14.95 7.97
CA VAL A 18 16.50 15.17 7.06
C VAL A 18 15.41 15.74 7.95
N GLU A 19 15.31 17.06 8.01
CA GLU A 19 14.04 17.67 8.39
C GLU A 19 13.04 17.15 7.37
N MET A 20 12.23 16.17 7.78
CA MET A 20 11.04 15.88 7.01
C MET A 20 10.32 17.22 6.92
N ASN A 21 9.93 17.65 5.73
CA ASN A 21 8.95 18.72 5.58
C ASN A 21 7.61 18.19 6.12
N THR A 22 7.52 17.99 7.43
CA THR A 22 6.35 17.59 8.23
C THR A 22 5.65 18.82 8.81
N GLY A 23 5.99 20.02 8.33
CA GLY A 23 5.32 21.27 8.68
C GLY A 23 3.94 21.45 8.03
N GLY A 24 3.20 20.37 7.77
CA GLY A 24 1.84 20.40 7.26
C GLY A 24 1.04 19.23 7.83
N ILE A 25 0.19 19.52 8.81
CA ILE A 25 -0.70 18.57 9.51
C ILE A 25 -1.95 18.27 8.64
N SER A 26 -1.77 18.11 7.34
CA SER A 26 -2.81 17.61 6.45
C SER A 26 -2.25 16.39 5.72
N ALA A 27 -2.57 15.20 6.23
CA ALA A 27 -2.42 13.99 5.44
C ALA A 27 -3.20 14.20 4.14
N ASN A 28 -2.56 13.99 2.99
CA ASN A 28 -3.32 13.98 1.76
C ASN A 28 -4.17 12.71 1.78
N VAL A 29 -5.46 12.86 1.52
CA VAL A 29 -6.43 11.77 1.55
C VAL A 29 -7.00 11.53 0.16
N LEU A 30 -7.21 10.26 -0.16
CA LEU A 30 -7.95 9.78 -1.31
C LEU A 30 -9.28 9.23 -0.81
N ALA A 31 -10.40 9.69 -1.34
CA ALA A 31 -11.68 9.03 -1.15
C ALA A 31 -11.90 7.99 -2.26
N ASP A 32 -12.12 6.73 -1.88
CA ASP A 32 -12.50 5.66 -2.79
C ASP A 32 -14.03 5.63 -2.92
N LEU A 33 -14.53 6.09 -4.07
CA LEU A 33 -15.96 6.21 -4.34
C LEU A 33 -16.68 4.85 -4.43
N ARG A 34 -15.93 3.74 -4.45
CA ARG A 34 -16.52 2.39 -4.53
C ARG A 34 -17.02 1.90 -3.18
N ASP A 35 -16.49 2.41 -2.07
CA ASP A 35 -16.83 1.97 -0.72
C ASP A 35 -16.79 3.06 0.36
N ASP A 36 -16.70 4.34 -0.05
CA ASP A 36 -16.62 5.53 0.79
C ASP A 36 -15.43 5.53 1.78
N LYS A 37 -14.41 4.70 1.52
CA LYS A 37 -13.22 4.63 2.36
C LYS A 37 -12.21 5.70 1.98
N THR A 38 -11.62 6.34 2.98
CA THR A 38 -10.55 7.31 2.77
C THR A 38 -9.20 6.69 3.09
N TYR A 39 -8.25 6.83 2.17
CA TYR A 39 -6.87 6.35 2.33
C TYR A 39 -5.91 7.52 2.42
N SER A 40 -5.05 7.52 3.43
CA SER A 40 -3.96 8.47 3.53
C SER A 40 -2.84 8.10 2.57
N TYR A 41 -2.20 9.10 1.98
CA TYR A 41 -1.05 8.88 1.11
C TYR A 41 0.08 9.88 1.32
N LYS A 42 1.28 9.49 0.92
CA LYS A 42 2.50 10.30 1.06
C LYS A 42 3.40 10.15 -0.15
N THR A 43 4.11 11.23 -0.49
CA THR A 43 5.21 11.18 -1.44
C THR A 43 6.46 10.64 -0.76
N ILE A 44 7.03 9.57 -1.32
CA ILE A 44 8.27 8.94 -0.88
C ILE A 44 9.23 8.95 -2.07
N GLY A 45 10.31 9.73 -1.97
CA GLY A 45 11.16 10.02 -3.11
C GLY A 45 10.40 10.75 -4.21
N THR A 46 10.29 10.12 -5.37
CA THR A 46 9.55 10.62 -6.54
C THR A 46 8.17 9.99 -6.71
N GLN A 47 7.83 8.98 -5.91
CA GLN A 47 6.63 8.16 -6.03
C GLN A 47 5.60 8.55 -4.95
N VAL A 48 4.31 8.35 -5.23
CA VAL A 48 3.22 8.57 -4.27
C VAL A 48 2.67 7.22 -3.85
N TRP A 49 2.62 6.97 -2.54
CA TRP A 49 2.22 5.69 -1.96
C TRP A 49 1.10 5.90 -0.94
N MET A 50 0.14 4.98 -0.89
CA MET A 50 -0.77 4.89 0.25
C MET A 50 0.05 4.55 1.50
N THR A 51 -0.31 5.13 2.64
CA THR A 51 0.37 4.88 3.93
C THR A 51 -0.33 3.81 4.76
N GLU A 52 -1.37 3.19 4.20
CA GLU A 52 -2.18 2.14 4.80
C GLU A 52 -2.58 1.15 3.70
N ASN A 53 -2.97 -0.06 4.10
CA ASN A 53 -3.38 -1.10 3.16
C ASN A 53 -4.70 -0.74 2.48
N LEU A 54 -4.81 -1.02 1.18
CA LEU A 54 -6.10 -1.02 0.49
C LEU A 54 -7.05 -2.00 1.18
N ALA A 55 -8.30 -1.59 1.39
CA ALA A 55 -9.29 -2.37 2.14
C ALA A 55 -10.66 -2.42 1.44
N TYR A 56 -10.64 -2.35 0.11
CA TYR A 56 -11.81 -2.53 -0.74
C TYR A 56 -12.33 -3.97 -0.66
N LEU A 57 -13.56 -4.16 -0.17
CA LEU A 57 -14.18 -5.46 0.12
C LEU A 57 -15.57 -5.59 -0.53
N PRO A 58 -15.64 -5.93 -1.83
CA PRO A 58 -16.92 -6.08 -2.55
C PRO A 58 -17.65 -7.40 -2.22
N SER A 59 -16.91 -8.42 -1.83
CA SER A 59 -17.42 -9.71 -1.33
C SER A 59 -16.42 -10.26 -0.31
N VAL A 60 -16.78 -11.32 0.41
CA VAL A 60 -15.86 -12.00 1.32
C VAL A 60 -16.16 -13.49 1.32
N VAL A 61 -15.10 -14.29 1.41
CA VAL A 61 -15.19 -15.74 1.60
C VAL A 61 -14.16 -16.17 2.63
N GLY A 62 -14.39 -17.29 3.30
CA GLY A 62 -13.42 -17.85 4.23
C GLY A 62 -12.10 -18.22 3.54
N PRO A 63 -10.94 -18.03 4.23
CA PRO A 63 -9.60 -18.28 3.69
C PRO A 63 -9.34 -19.71 3.21
N GLY A 64 -10.17 -20.68 3.61
CA GLY A 64 -10.12 -22.04 3.08
C GLY A 64 -10.52 -22.17 1.60
N THR A 65 -11.12 -21.12 1.02
CA THR A 65 -11.55 -21.11 -0.39
C THR A 65 -10.54 -20.37 -1.24
N GLY A 66 -9.76 -21.13 -2.03
CA GLY A 66 -8.79 -20.58 -2.99
C GLY A 66 -9.24 -20.73 -4.44
N SER A 67 -8.81 -19.81 -5.30
CA SER A 67 -8.95 -19.94 -6.75
C SER A 67 -7.84 -19.19 -7.48
N ALA A 68 -7.46 -19.69 -8.66
CA ALA A 68 -6.54 -19.04 -9.59
C ALA A 68 -7.27 -18.29 -10.72
N SER A 69 -8.58 -18.50 -10.87
CA SER A 69 -9.40 -17.91 -11.94
C SER A 69 -10.58 -17.09 -11.43
N THR A 70 -10.90 -17.20 -10.14
CA THR A 70 -12.02 -16.47 -9.51
C THR A 70 -11.44 -15.47 -8.53
N ALA A 71 -11.88 -14.22 -8.61
CA ALA A 71 -11.51 -13.19 -7.65
C ALA A 71 -12.11 -13.51 -6.26
N TYR A 72 -11.25 -13.58 -5.25
CA TYR A 72 -11.65 -13.76 -3.85
C TYR A 72 -10.95 -12.75 -2.95
N TYR A 73 -11.69 -12.37 -1.91
CA TYR A 73 -11.32 -11.37 -0.93
C TYR A 73 -11.53 -11.99 0.45
N TYR A 74 -10.59 -11.73 1.35
CA TYR A 74 -10.58 -12.34 2.67
C TYR A 74 -10.34 -11.28 3.75
N VAL A 75 -10.88 -11.55 4.92
CA VAL A 75 -10.57 -10.80 6.15
C VAL A 75 -9.93 -11.80 7.12
N TYR A 76 -8.78 -11.42 7.69
CA TYR A 76 -8.04 -12.31 8.58
C TYR A 76 -8.90 -12.73 9.77
N GLY A 77 -8.98 -14.04 10.05
CA GLY A 77 -9.80 -14.59 11.14
C GLY A 77 -11.31 -14.52 10.92
N TYR A 78 -11.78 -14.35 9.67
CA TYR A 78 -13.19 -14.38 9.33
C TYR A 78 -13.49 -15.45 8.27
N ASP A 79 -14.33 -16.43 8.63
CA ASP A 79 -14.70 -17.56 7.76
C ASP A 79 -16.09 -17.41 7.10
N GLY A 80 -16.79 -16.31 7.36
CA GLY A 80 -18.13 -16.05 6.84
C GLY A 80 -18.15 -15.46 5.43
N THR A 81 -19.35 -15.16 4.95
CA THR A 81 -19.59 -14.54 3.63
C THR A 81 -20.29 -13.18 3.70
N ASP A 82 -20.67 -12.73 4.90
CA ASP A 82 -21.31 -11.43 5.09
C ASP A 82 -20.27 -10.30 5.18
N VAL A 83 -20.36 -9.33 4.26
CA VAL A 83 -19.40 -8.22 4.15
C VAL A 83 -19.52 -7.26 5.33
N ALA A 84 -20.75 -6.96 5.78
CA ALA A 84 -20.95 -6.02 6.89
C ALA A 84 -20.34 -6.54 8.19
N THR A 85 -20.54 -7.82 8.48
CA THR A 85 -19.95 -8.53 9.63
C THR A 85 -18.44 -8.57 9.52
N ALA A 86 -17.89 -8.86 8.33
CA ALA A 86 -16.45 -8.85 8.11
C ALA A 86 -15.83 -7.47 8.37
N LYS A 87 -16.47 -6.39 7.86
CA LYS A 87 -16.03 -5.01 8.06
C LYS A 87 -16.08 -4.55 9.53
N ALA A 88 -16.94 -5.16 10.35
CA ALA A 88 -17.05 -4.87 11.78
C ALA A 88 -15.97 -5.56 12.64
N THR A 89 -15.15 -6.46 12.06
CA THR A 89 -14.08 -7.15 12.80
C THR A 89 -12.87 -6.25 13.05
N ALA A 90 -12.20 -6.43 14.19
CA ALA A 90 -10.97 -5.71 14.50
C ALA A 90 -9.84 -5.97 13.47
N ASN A 91 -9.81 -7.19 12.91
CA ASN A 91 -8.82 -7.55 11.89
C ASN A 91 -9.03 -6.79 10.58
N TYR A 92 -10.28 -6.54 10.16
CA TYR A 92 -10.55 -5.68 9.01
C TYR A 92 -10.10 -4.24 9.27
N THR A 93 -10.41 -3.69 10.45
CA THR A 93 -9.99 -2.33 10.81
C THR A 93 -8.47 -2.18 10.85
N THR A 94 -7.75 -3.20 11.34
CA THR A 94 -6.29 -3.14 11.54
C THR A 94 -5.51 -3.46 10.27
N TYR A 95 -5.85 -4.57 9.60
CA TYR A 95 -5.05 -5.13 8.51
C TYR A 95 -5.65 -4.91 7.13
N GLY A 96 -6.94 -4.56 7.05
CA GLY A 96 -7.65 -4.39 5.79
C GLY A 96 -8.07 -5.73 5.17
N VAL A 97 -7.82 -5.87 3.86
CA VAL A 97 -8.32 -6.98 3.04
C VAL A 97 -7.15 -7.73 2.42
N LEU A 98 -7.29 -9.04 2.34
CA LEU A 98 -6.37 -9.91 1.61
C LEU A 98 -7.00 -10.26 0.26
N TYR A 99 -6.21 -10.19 -0.80
CA TYR A 99 -6.63 -10.43 -2.17
C TYR A 99 -5.89 -11.63 -2.72
N ASN A 100 -6.58 -12.55 -3.41
CA ASN A 100 -5.87 -13.46 -4.29
C ASN A 100 -5.38 -12.72 -5.55
N TRP A 101 -4.50 -13.34 -6.32
CA TRP A 101 -3.92 -12.73 -7.52
C TRP A 101 -5.00 -12.26 -8.50
N THR A 102 -6.03 -13.07 -8.75
CA THR A 102 -7.13 -12.71 -9.65
C THR A 102 -7.88 -11.45 -9.18
N ALA A 103 -8.14 -11.32 -7.88
CA ALA A 103 -8.79 -10.14 -7.32
C ALA A 103 -7.87 -8.90 -7.38
N ALA A 104 -6.58 -9.06 -7.04
CA ALA A 104 -5.61 -7.98 -7.10
C ALA A 104 -5.48 -7.43 -8.52
N MET A 105 -5.35 -8.31 -9.50
CA MET A 105 -5.14 -7.94 -10.90
C MET A 105 -6.40 -7.51 -11.64
N ASN A 106 -7.59 -7.90 -11.15
CA ASN A 106 -8.89 -7.54 -11.71
C ASN A 106 -8.97 -7.68 -13.25
N GLY A 107 -8.42 -8.78 -13.78
CA GLY A 107 -8.40 -9.09 -15.21
C GLY A 107 -7.32 -8.37 -16.04
N VAL A 108 -6.45 -7.57 -15.43
CA VAL A 108 -5.34 -6.88 -16.09
C VAL A 108 -4.04 -7.68 -15.93
N ALA A 109 -3.16 -7.67 -16.94
CA ALA A 109 -1.84 -8.30 -16.84
C ALA A 109 -0.91 -7.48 -15.94
N SER A 110 0.07 -8.14 -15.31
CA SER A 110 1.14 -7.44 -14.60
C SER A 110 2.04 -6.68 -15.58
N SER A 111 2.75 -5.68 -15.06
CA SER A 111 3.67 -4.85 -15.82
C SER A 111 4.95 -4.64 -15.01
N ASP A 112 6.09 -4.73 -15.69
CA ASP A 112 7.40 -4.43 -15.11
C ASP A 112 7.79 -2.95 -15.31
N SER A 113 6.90 -2.14 -15.88
CA SER A 113 7.14 -0.71 -16.16
C SER A 113 7.12 0.13 -14.87
N ASN A 114 7.71 1.31 -14.92
CA ASN A 114 7.59 2.33 -13.88
C ASN A 114 7.07 3.64 -14.50
N PRO A 115 5.78 4.01 -14.27
CA PRO A 115 4.80 3.29 -13.46
C PRO A 115 4.28 2.02 -14.13
N SER A 116 3.77 1.06 -13.35
CA SER A 116 3.20 -0.18 -13.91
C SER A 116 1.99 0.10 -14.82
N GLY A 117 1.16 1.09 -14.45
CA GLY A 117 -0.12 1.40 -15.09
C GLY A 117 -1.22 0.37 -14.84
N VAL A 118 -0.98 -0.63 -13.98
CA VAL A 118 -1.94 -1.71 -13.71
C VAL A 118 -2.92 -1.27 -12.63
N GLN A 119 -4.11 -0.80 -13.02
CA GLN A 119 -5.12 -0.39 -12.04
C GLN A 119 -5.47 -1.53 -11.06
N GLY A 120 -5.79 -2.73 -11.58
CA GLY A 120 -6.14 -3.87 -10.75
C GLY A 120 -7.29 -3.56 -9.79
N ALA A 121 -7.11 -3.91 -8.51
CA ALA A 121 -8.06 -3.63 -7.42
C ALA A 121 -8.00 -2.16 -6.93
N CYS A 122 -7.00 -1.37 -7.33
CA CYS A 122 -6.83 0.00 -6.87
C CYS A 122 -7.95 0.92 -7.38
N PRO A 123 -8.26 2.00 -6.64
CA PRO A 123 -9.21 3.02 -7.07
C PRO A 123 -8.74 3.74 -8.35
N GLU A 124 -9.64 4.47 -8.99
CA GLU A 124 -9.31 5.25 -10.19
C GLU A 124 -8.15 6.22 -9.93
N GLY A 125 -7.19 6.29 -10.86
CA GLY A 125 -5.97 7.09 -10.72
C GLY A 125 -4.87 6.45 -9.87
N TRP A 126 -5.09 5.23 -9.35
CA TRP A 126 -4.11 4.45 -8.60
C TRP A 126 -3.85 3.09 -9.27
N HIS A 127 -2.71 2.48 -8.96
CA HIS A 127 -2.29 1.23 -9.58
C HIS A 127 -1.53 0.34 -8.59
N LEU A 128 -1.50 -0.96 -8.92
CA LEU A 128 -0.63 -1.92 -8.26
C LEU A 128 0.83 -1.69 -8.69
N PRO A 129 1.76 -1.57 -7.74
CA PRO A 129 3.16 -1.30 -8.06
C PRO A 129 3.81 -2.46 -8.82
N SER A 130 4.70 -2.14 -9.76
CA SER A 130 5.65 -3.10 -10.33
C SER A 130 6.84 -3.36 -9.39
N ASP A 131 7.65 -4.37 -9.70
CA ASP A 131 8.91 -4.61 -9.01
C ASP A 131 9.89 -3.43 -9.14
N ALA A 132 9.87 -2.73 -10.28
CA ALA A 132 10.70 -1.54 -10.50
C ALA A 132 10.30 -0.36 -9.58
N GLU A 133 9.01 -0.20 -9.30
CA GLU A 133 8.49 0.80 -8.36
C GLU A 133 8.85 0.46 -6.91
N TRP A 134 8.71 -0.83 -6.55
CA TRP A 134 9.18 -1.36 -5.26
C TRP A 134 10.67 -1.17 -5.05
N THR A 135 11.48 -1.46 -6.07
CA THR A 135 12.93 -1.26 -6.04
C THR A 135 13.23 0.21 -5.76
N THR A 136 12.61 1.12 -6.52
CA THR A 136 12.78 2.58 -6.35
C THR A 136 12.40 3.03 -4.93
N LEU A 137 11.30 2.50 -4.36
CA LEU A 137 10.88 2.79 -3.00
C LEU A 137 11.91 2.27 -1.97
N SER A 138 12.34 1.03 -2.11
CA SER A 138 13.27 0.39 -1.18
C SER A 138 14.64 1.08 -1.19
N ASP A 139 15.15 1.45 -2.37
CA ASP A 139 16.41 2.17 -2.54
C ASP A 139 16.36 3.56 -1.89
N TYR A 140 15.25 4.29 -2.10
CA TYR A 140 15.03 5.57 -1.42
C TYR A 140 15.06 5.43 0.11
N LEU A 141 14.57 4.31 0.64
CA LEU A 141 14.58 4.01 2.07
C LEU A 141 15.92 3.47 2.59
N GLY A 142 16.95 3.36 1.74
CA GLY A 142 18.29 2.91 2.10
C GLY A 142 18.57 1.45 1.72
N GLY A 143 17.76 0.85 0.88
CA GLY A 143 17.87 -0.53 0.40
C GLY A 143 17.00 -1.52 1.19
N ILE A 144 16.80 -2.71 0.59
CA ILE A 144 15.89 -3.75 1.10
C ILE A 144 16.15 -4.16 2.56
N SER A 145 17.41 -4.12 3.02
CA SER A 145 17.78 -4.48 4.40
C SER A 145 17.24 -3.52 5.47
N TYR A 146 16.84 -2.30 5.07
CA TYR A 146 16.34 -1.26 5.98
C TYR A 146 14.92 -0.84 5.67
N ALA A 147 14.50 -0.96 4.40
CA ALA A 147 13.19 -0.52 3.93
C ALA A 147 12.05 -1.16 4.72
N GLY A 148 12.11 -2.47 4.98
CA GLY A 148 11.06 -3.18 5.71
C GLY A 148 10.78 -2.60 7.10
N GLY A 149 11.81 -2.24 7.86
CA GLY A 149 11.64 -1.62 9.18
C GLY A 149 11.02 -0.21 9.13
N LYS A 150 11.21 0.52 8.02
CA LYS A 150 10.66 1.86 7.82
C LYS A 150 9.24 1.86 7.23
N LEU A 151 8.83 0.75 6.60
CA LEU A 151 7.51 0.59 5.97
C LEU A 151 6.47 -0.03 6.90
N LYS A 152 6.91 -0.68 7.98
CA LYS A 152 6.00 -1.20 9.00
C LYS A 152 5.28 -0.06 9.72
N GLU A 153 4.12 -0.39 10.27
CA GLU A 153 3.48 0.45 11.27
C GLU A 153 4.43 0.75 12.45
N ALA A 154 4.21 1.89 13.10
CA ALA A 154 4.98 2.28 14.25
C ALA A 154 4.55 1.51 15.51
N GLY A 155 5.52 1.10 16.32
CA GLY A 155 5.28 0.36 17.57
C GLY A 155 5.18 -1.15 17.36
N THR A 156 5.22 -1.93 18.44
CA THR A 156 5.29 -3.41 18.41
C THR A 156 3.92 -4.05 18.69
N ALA A 157 2.84 -3.36 18.33
CA ALA A 157 1.49 -3.84 18.65
C ALA A 157 1.14 -5.10 17.83
N HIS A 158 1.60 -5.14 16.57
CA HIS A 158 1.33 -6.24 15.65
C HIS A 158 2.60 -6.95 15.12
N TRP A 159 3.79 -6.68 15.69
CA TRP A 159 5.07 -7.34 15.37
C TRP A 159 6.07 -7.29 16.53
#